data_AF-A0A971BR78-F1
#
_entry.id   AF-A0A971BR78-F1
#
_cell.length_a   1.000
_cell.length_b   1.000
_cell.length_c   1.000
_cell.angle_alpha   90.00
_cell.angle_beta   90.00
_cell.angle_gamma   90.00
#
_symmetry.space_group_name_H-M   'P 1'
#
loop_
_entity.id
_entity.type
_entity.pdbx_description
1 polymer ?
#
loop_
_entity_poly.entity_id
_entity_poly.type
_entity_poly.pdbx_seq_one_letter_code
_entity_poly.pdbx_strand_id
1 'polypeptide(L)' 'GKPNHDPEIAKLEQDVLERVNELGIGPLGFGGNTTALAVHAETMPTHIASLPVAVNIQCHSVRHRETVV' A
#
# COMPACT_ATOMS: atom_id res chain seq x y z
N GLY A 1 7.22 -5.32 -1.33
CA GLY A 1 6.70 -6.69 -1.32
C GLY A 1 6.50 -7.14 -2.75
N LYS A 2 5.64 -8.14 -2.97
CA LYS A 2 5.11 -8.47 -4.31
C LYS A 2 3.65 -7.97 -4.36
N PRO A 3 3.14 -7.57 -5.54
CA PRO A 3 1.72 -7.26 -5.70
C PRO A 3 0.84 -8.46 -5.33
N ASN A 4 -0.42 -8.21 -4.98
CA ASN A 4 -1.37 -9.27 -4.65
C ASN A 4 -1.58 -10.23 -5.85
N HIS A 5 -1.84 -11.50 -5.56
CA HIS A 5 -2.13 -12.51 -6.59
C HIS A 5 -3.53 -12.36 -7.20
N ASP A 6 -4.48 -11.78 -6.45
CA ASP A 6 -5.82 -11.47 -6.94
C ASP A 6 -5.77 -10.23 -7.85
N PRO A 7 -6.18 -10.33 -9.13
CA PRO A 7 -6.16 -9.21 -10.07
C PRO A 7 -6.98 -7.99 -9.63
N GLU A 8 -8.10 -8.18 -8.92
CA GLU A 8 -8.91 -7.05 -8.46
C GLU A 8 -8.20 -6.28 -7.34
N ILE A 9 -7.54 -7.00 -6.45
CA ILE A 9 -6.78 -6.39 -5.35
C ILE A 9 -5.49 -5.76 -5.86
N ALA A 10 -4.79 -6.41 -6.79
CA ALA A 10 -3.61 -5.82 -7.43
C ALA A 10 -3.93 -4.53 -8.18
N LYS A 11 -5.11 -4.46 -8.83
CA LYS A 11 -5.59 -3.22 -9.44
C LYS A 11 -5.86 -2.14 -8.38
N LEU A 12 -6.49 -2.50 -7.26
CA LEU A 12 -6.70 -1.57 -6.15
C LEU A 12 -5.36 -1.03 -5.61
N GLU A 13 -4.34 -1.87 -5.45
CA GLU A 13 -2.99 -1.45 -5.04
C GLU A 13 -2.42 -0.39 -6.00
N GLN A 14 -2.54 -0.63 -7.30
CA GLN A 14 -2.06 0.30 -8.33
C GLN A 14 -2.84 1.62 -8.34
N ASP A 15 -4.17 1.54 -8.33
CA ASP A 15 -5.04 2.73 -8.35
C ASP A 15 -4.78 3.63 -7.12
N VAL A 16 -4.53 3.03 -5.94
CA VAL A 16 -4.21 3.78 -4.73
C VAL A 16 -2.81 4.38 -4.81
N LEU A 17 -1.81 3.64 -5.33
CA LEU A 17 -0.45 4.14 -5.49
C LEU A 17 -0.40 5.38 -6.42
N GLU A 18 -1.10 5.32 -7.55
CA GLU A 18 -1.21 6.44 -8.49
C GLU A 18 -1.82 7.66 -7.80
N ARG A 19 -3.00 7.50 -7.18
CA ARG A 19 -3.69 8.59 -6.47
C ARG A 19 -2.85 9.22 -5.36
N VAL A 20 -2.14 8.42 -4.57
CA VAL A 20 -1.31 8.92 -3.47
C VAL A 20 -0.13 9.75 -3.99
N ASN A 21 0.45 9.36 -5.13
CA ASN A 21 1.54 10.10 -5.75
C ASN A 21 1.05 11.38 -6.46
N GLU A 22 -0.17 11.39 -6.99
CA GLU A 22 -0.82 12.59 -7.56
C GLU A 22 -1.11 13.69 -6.53
N LEU A 23 -1.19 13.37 -5.24
CA LEU A 23 -1.41 14.36 -4.17
C LEU A 23 -0.28 15.41 -4.06
N GLY A 24 0.89 15.15 -4.65
CA GLY A 24 1.99 16.12 -4.67
C GLY A 24 2.72 16.30 -3.33
N ILE A 25 2.43 15.44 -2.33
CA ILE A 25 2.99 15.53 -0.97
C ILE A 25 4.51 15.29 -1.00
N GLY A 26 4.96 14.32 -1.79
CA GLY A 26 6.37 13.99 -1.95
C GLY A 26 7.03 13.39 -0.68
N PRO A 27 8.35 13.13 -0.74
CA PRO A 27 9.06 12.48 0.36
C PRO A 27 9.07 13.37 1.60
N LEU A 28 8.68 12.80 2.74
CA LEU A 28 8.60 13.50 4.04
C LEU A 28 7.72 14.77 4.05
N GLY A 29 6.87 14.96 3.03
CA GLY A 29 6.00 16.14 2.93
C GLY A 29 6.66 17.39 2.37
N PHE A 30 7.85 17.30 1.76
CA PHE A 30 8.54 18.45 1.16
C PHE A 30 8.06 18.80 -0.25
N GLY A 31 6.99 18.17 -0.72
CA GLY A 31 6.52 18.29 -2.09
C GLY A 31 7.25 17.36 -3.06
N GLY A 32 6.62 17.05 -4.19
CA GLY A 32 7.20 16.21 -5.24
C GLY A 32 6.18 15.27 -5.85
N ASN A 33 6.63 14.41 -6.76
CA ASN A 33 5.76 13.48 -7.50
C ASN A 33 5.73 12.05 -6.91
N THR A 34 6.50 11.79 -5.85
CA THR A 34 6.65 10.45 -5.27
C THR A 34 6.47 10.51 -3.75
N THR A 35 5.28 10.16 -3.30
CA THR A 35 4.90 10.04 -1.88
C THR A 35 5.07 8.61 -1.38
N ALA A 36 4.68 7.63 -2.20
CA ALA A 36 4.75 6.20 -1.89
C ALA A 36 5.47 5.44 -3.01
N LEU A 37 6.26 4.44 -2.62
CA LEU A 37 6.98 3.56 -3.55
C LEU A 37 6.15 2.35 -3.99
N ALA A 38 5.28 1.88 -3.12
CA ALA A 38 4.39 0.76 -3.35
C ALA A 38 3.23 0.83 -2.35
N VAL A 39 2.09 0.25 -2.73
CA VAL A 39 0.95 -0.01 -1.85
C VAL A 39 0.69 -1.51 -1.88
N HIS A 40 0.40 -2.08 -0.73
CA HIS A 40 0.02 -3.48 -0.60
C HIS A 40 -1.31 -3.58 0.14
N ALA A 41 -2.20 -4.43 -0.34
CA ALA A 41 -3.53 -4.61 0.20
C ALA A 41 -3.85 -6.09 0.38
N GLU A 42 -4.54 -6.39 1.49
CA GLU A 42 -5.09 -7.70 1.79
C GLU A 42 -6.56 -7.53 2.13
N THR A 43 -7.37 -8.48 1.71
CA THR A 43 -8.81 -8.49 2.00
C THR A 43 -9.17 -9.73 2.81
N MET A 44 -10.13 -9.56 3.71
CA MET A 44 -10.63 -10.64 4.55
C MET A 44 -12.16 -10.53 4.64
N PRO A 45 -12.87 -11.67 4.77
CA PRO A 45 -14.31 -11.65 4.98
C PRO A 45 -14.68 -10.83 6.21
N THR A 46 -15.79 -10.10 6.12
CA THR A 46 -16.34 -9.32 7.23
C THR A 46 -17.85 -9.48 7.33
N HIS A 47 -18.42 -9.15 8.48
CA HIS A 47 -19.87 -9.14 8.69
C HIS A 47 -20.53 -8.08 7.81
N ILE A 48 -21.69 -8.35 7.20
CA ILE A 48 -22.36 -7.42 6.25
C ILE A 48 -22.64 -6.03 6.84
N ALA A 49 -22.85 -5.95 8.16
CA ALA A 49 -23.08 -4.68 8.86
C ALA A 49 -21.79 -3.91 9.22
N SER A 50 -20.60 -4.38 8.83
CA SER A 50 -19.32 -3.78 9.22
C SER A 50 -18.24 -3.98 8.17
N LEU A 51 -17.45 -2.93 7.92
CA LEU A 51 -16.30 -2.99 7.02
C LEU A 51 -15.06 -2.41 7.72
N PRO A 52 -14.33 -3.23 8.51
CA PRO A 52 -13.11 -2.78 9.16
C PRO A 52 -12.03 -2.54 8.11
N VAL A 53 -11.36 -1.39 8.21
CA VAL A 53 -10.25 -1.00 7.32
C VAL A 53 -9.09 -0.53 8.19
N ALA A 54 -7.90 -1.04 7.89
CA ALA A 54 -6.66 -0.62 8.53
C ALA A 54 -5.69 -0.14 7.46
N VAL A 55 -5.00 0.96 7.75
CA VAL A 55 -3.93 1.51 6.90
C VAL A 55 -2.67 1.61 7.73
N ASN A 56 -1.57 1.09 7.19
CA ASN A 56 -0.25 1.17 7.79
C ASN A 56 0.73 1.81 6.80
N ILE A 57 1.66 2.61 7.31
CA ILE A 57 2.71 3.25 6.52
C ILE A 57 4.05 2.70 6.96
N GLN A 58 4.79 2.12 6.01
CA GLN A 58 6.18 1.73 6.23
C GLN A 58 7.12 2.90 5.93
N CYS A 59 8.01 3.22 6.86
CA CYS A 59 8.95 4.33 6.70
C CYS A 59 10.16 3.95 5.84
N HIS A 60 11.02 4.92 5.52
CA HIS A 60 12.24 4.72 4.72
C HIS A 60 13.21 3.67 5.31
N SER A 61 13.10 3.32 6.59
CA SER A 61 13.91 2.30 7.25
C SER A 61 13.28 0.91 7.15
N VAL A 62 12.78 0.54 5.97
CA VAL A 62 12.24 -0.78 5.67
C VAL A 62 13.34 -1.83 5.82
N ARG A 63 13.23 -2.67 6.85
CA ARG A 63 14.19 -3.75 7.13
C ARG A 63 13.42 -5.06 7.21
N HIS A 64 13.49 -5.87 6.15
CA HIS A 64 12.85 -7.18 6.08
C HIS A 64 13.87 -8.21 5.60
N ARG A 65 13.85 -9.41 6.20
CA ARG A 65 14.68 -10.55 5.79
C ARG A 65 13.85 -11.81 5.88
N GLU A 66 13.86 -12.59 4.82
CA GLU A 66 13.29 -13.94 4.77
C GLU A 66 14.45 -14.94 4.60
N THR A 67 14.33 -16.13 5.17
CA THR A 67 15.34 -17.19 5.03
C THR A 67 14.61 -18.53 5.01
N VAL A 68 14.97 -19.36 4.04
CA VAL A 68 14.54 -20.76 3.94
C VAL A 68 15.65 -21.60 4.56
N VAL A 69 15.31 -22.42 5.55
CA VAL A 69 16.23 -23.36 6.23
C VAL A 69 16.05 -24.74 5.62
#